data_AF-A0A223MVW7-F1
#
_entry.id   AF-A0A223MVW7-F1
#
_cell.length_a   1.000
_cell.length_b   1.000
_cell.length_c   1.000
_cell.angle_alpha   90.00
_cell.angle_beta   90.00
_cell.angle_gamma   90.00
#
_symmetry.space_group_name_H-M   'P 1'
#
loop_
_entity.id
_entity.type
_entity.pdbx_description
1 polymer ?
#
loop_
_entity_poly.entity_id
_entity_poly.type
_entity_poly.pdbx_seq_one_letter_code
_entity_poly.pdbx_strand_id
1 'polypeptide(L)'
;MMIRNSKCNNHNRRSFGMTLIELLIAVVIIGVLSAIAYPSYTKHVLKGHRTTALADMGRIQLELEHHYDKSYDWSGIISGANCVICESNAERYQFSVASSATNSYTITATAQSTRGQDKDECLTSDKAMTLKSTNESAPSACWK
;
A
#
# COMPACT_ATOMS: atom_id res chain seq x y z
N MET A 1 -8.61 79.85 4.43
CA MET A 1 -8.69 78.44 4.85
C MET A 1 -8.06 77.59 3.74
N MET A 2 -6.83 77.09 3.95
CA MET A 2 -6.04 76.40 2.93
C MET A 2 -6.37 74.91 2.91
N ILE A 3 -6.91 74.42 1.78
CA ILE A 3 -7.04 72.98 1.50
C ILE A 3 -5.75 72.55 0.79
N ARG A 4 -4.89 71.78 1.47
CA ARG A 4 -3.73 71.13 0.84
C ARG A 4 -4.22 69.92 0.06
N ASN A 5 -4.12 69.98 -1.27
CA ASN A 5 -4.38 68.85 -2.16
C ASN A 5 -3.16 67.91 -2.18
N SER A 6 -3.26 66.79 -1.48
CA SER A 6 -2.27 65.70 -1.52
C SER A 6 -2.35 64.99 -2.87
N LYS A 7 -1.34 65.16 -3.74
CA LYS A 7 -1.24 64.34 -4.95
C LYS A 7 -0.89 62.90 -4.55
N CYS A 8 -1.84 61.98 -4.65
CA CYS A 8 -1.55 60.55 -4.63
C CYS A 8 -0.72 60.21 -5.87
N ASN A 9 0.56 59.89 -5.67
CA ASN A 9 1.44 59.40 -6.72
C ASN A 9 1.02 57.95 -7.05
N ASN A 10 0.31 57.75 -8.16
CA ASN A 10 -0.09 56.43 -8.63
C ASN A 10 1.14 55.66 -9.13
N HIS A 11 1.78 54.92 -8.23
CA HIS A 11 2.89 54.05 -8.58
C HIS A 11 2.33 52.82 -9.32
N ASN A 12 2.27 52.92 -10.65
CA ASN A 12 1.95 51.81 -11.54
C ASN A 12 2.97 50.68 -11.32
N ARG A 13 2.65 49.73 -10.43
CA ARG A 13 3.37 48.45 -10.34
C ARG A 13 3.05 47.68 -11.61
N ARG A 14 4.02 47.58 -12.52
CA ARG A 14 3.93 46.70 -13.69
C ARG A 14 3.74 45.27 -13.18
N SER A 15 2.60 44.66 -13.51
CA SER A 15 2.41 43.23 -13.33
C SER A 15 3.27 42.51 -14.35
N PHE A 16 4.32 41.82 -13.89
CA PHE A 16 5.06 40.89 -14.73
C PHE A 16 4.23 39.61 -14.86
N GLY A 17 3.79 39.31 -16.08
CA GLY A 17 3.10 38.06 -16.40
C GLY A 17 4.09 36.95 -16.72
N MET A 18 3.73 35.70 -16.44
CA MET A 18 4.46 34.52 -16.89
C MET A 18 4.46 34.45 -18.42
N THR A 19 5.58 34.11 -19.03
CA THR A 19 5.65 33.90 -20.48
C THR A 19 5.19 32.49 -20.85
N LEU A 20 4.71 32.31 -22.09
CA LEU A 20 4.33 30.98 -22.58
C LEU A 20 5.53 30.02 -22.60
N ILE A 21 6.72 30.52 -22.91
CA ILE A 21 7.95 29.71 -22.92
C ILE A 21 8.34 29.23 -21.52
N GLU A 22 8.12 30.06 -20.49
CA GLU A 22 8.39 29.71 -19.09
C GLU A 22 7.46 28.59 -18.60
N LEU A 23 6.17 28.63 -18.99
CA LEU A 23 5.25 27.54 -18.72
C LEU A 23 5.64 26.25 -19.46
N LEU A 24 6.09 26.33 -20.72
CA LEU A 24 6.54 25.15 -21.46
C LEU A 24 7.76 24.50 -20.80
N ILE A 25 8.74 25.29 -20.36
CA ILE A 25 9.91 24.78 -19.63
C ILE A 25 9.47 24.14 -18.29
N ALA A 26 8.56 24.77 -17.56
CA ALA A 26 8.04 24.22 -16.30
C ALA A 26 7.34 22.85 -16.51
N VAL A 27 6.50 22.72 -17.54
CA VAL A 27 5.82 21.45 -17.87
C VAL A 27 6.83 20.37 -18.26
N VAL A 28 7.88 20.72 -19.03
CA VAL A 28 8.95 19.77 -19.39
C VAL A 28 9.66 19.25 -18.14
N ILE A 29 10.01 20.14 -17.20
CA ILE A 29 10.68 19.75 -15.94
C ILE A 29 9.77 18.81 -15.12
N ILE A 30 8.50 19.17 -14.95
CA ILE A 30 7.52 18.34 -14.20
C ILE A 30 7.34 16.98 -14.89
N GLY A 31 7.32 16.94 -16.22
CA GLY A 31 7.20 15.70 -17.01
C GLY A 31 8.35 14.73 -16.72
N VAL A 32 9.60 15.23 -16.73
CA VAL A 32 10.79 14.41 -16.43
C VAL A 32 10.77 13.90 -14.99
N LEU A 33 10.45 14.76 -14.02
CA LEU A 33 10.38 14.37 -12.61
C LEU A 33 9.29 13.32 -12.37
N SER A 34 8.12 13.49 -12.97
CA SER A 34 6.98 12.59 -12.81
C SER A 34 7.28 11.19 -13.34
N ALA A 35 8.05 11.07 -14.42
CA ALA A 35 8.42 9.77 -15.00
C ALA A 35 9.23 8.89 -14.03
N ILE A 36 10.02 9.49 -13.14
CA ILE A 36 10.84 8.78 -12.14
C ILE A 36 10.08 8.63 -10.82
N ALA A 37 9.42 9.70 -10.37
CA ALA A 37 8.76 9.75 -9.07
C ALA A 37 7.53 8.85 -9.01
N TYR A 38 6.73 8.79 -10.07
CA TYR A 38 5.49 8.02 -10.10
C TYR A 38 5.68 6.51 -9.87
N PRO A 39 6.53 5.79 -10.62
CA PRO A 39 6.74 4.36 -10.37
C PRO A 39 7.31 4.10 -8.96
N SER A 40 8.22 4.95 -8.47
CA SER A 40 8.77 4.84 -7.12
C SER A 40 7.69 4.96 -6.04
N TYR A 41 6.80 5.96 -6.16
CA TYR A 41 5.69 6.15 -5.24
C TYR A 41 4.74 4.95 -5.23
N THR A 42 4.36 4.44 -6.41
CA THR A 42 3.47 3.27 -6.49
C THR A 42 4.07 2.04 -5.81
N LYS A 43 5.36 1.78 -6.00
CA LYS A 43 6.08 0.68 -5.31
C LYS A 43 6.08 0.86 -3.79
N HIS A 44 6.25 2.09 -3.30
CA HIS A 44 6.21 2.38 -1.87
C HIS A 44 4.84 2.09 -1.25
N VAL A 45 3.76 2.53 -1.92
CA VAL A 45 2.38 2.27 -1.46
C VAL A 45 2.08 0.76 -1.46
N LEU A 46 2.47 0.04 -2.51
CA LEU A 46 2.31 -1.42 -2.59
C LEU A 46 3.04 -2.13 -1.45
N LYS A 47 4.29 -1.72 -1.16
CA LYS A 47 5.06 -2.24 -0.03
C LYS A 47 4.37 -1.97 1.31
N GLY A 48 3.80 -0.78 1.53
CA GLY A 48 3.07 -0.46 2.76
C GLY A 48 1.83 -1.34 2.99
N HIS A 49 1.10 -1.65 1.92
CA HIS A 49 0.01 -2.62 2.00
C HIS A 49 0.51 -4.04 2.25
N ARG A 50 1.64 -4.43 1.63
CA ARG A 50 2.27 -5.71 1.90
C ARG A 50 2.68 -5.84 3.37
N THR A 51 3.31 -4.83 3.97
CA THR A 51 3.71 -4.88 5.38
C THR A 51 2.50 -5.00 6.31
N THR A 52 1.37 -4.39 5.95
CA THR A 52 0.11 -4.56 6.70
C THR A 52 -0.38 -6.00 6.61
N ALA A 53 -0.37 -6.60 5.42
CA ALA A 53 -0.75 -7.99 5.22
C ALA A 53 0.18 -8.96 5.97
N LEU A 54 1.49 -8.69 6.03
CA LEU A 54 2.43 -9.49 6.82
C LEU A 54 2.12 -9.44 8.32
N ALA A 55 1.78 -8.26 8.84
CA ALA A 55 1.36 -8.11 10.23
C ALA A 55 0.06 -8.90 10.50
N ASP A 56 -0.90 -8.84 9.58
CA ASP A 56 -2.15 -9.61 9.67
C ASP A 56 -1.91 -11.12 9.62
N MET A 57 -0.99 -11.61 8.77
CA MET A 57 -0.59 -13.02 8.76
C MET A 57 -0.01 -13.45 10.11
N GLY A 58 0.81 -12.59 10.75
CA GLY A 58 1.32 -12.83 12.09
C GLY A 58 0.23 -12.84 13.17
N ARG A 59 -0.78 -11.97 13.06
CA ARG A 59 -1.96 -11.97 13.94
C ARG A 59 -2.77 -13.25 13.79
N ILE A 60 -3.04 -13.68 12.54
CA ILE A 60 -3.71 -14.95 12.24
C ILE A 60 -2.93 -16.11 12.86
N GLN A 61 -1.62 -16.17 12.66
CA GLN A 61 -0.78 -17.20 13.26
C GLN A 61 -0.90 -17.22 14.78
N LEU A 62 -0.79 -16.06 15.44
CA LEU A 62 -0.91 -15.98 16.90
C LEU A 62 -2.25 -16.52 17.39
N GLU A 63 -3.34 -16.17 16.70
CA GLU A 63 -4.68 -16.61 17.07
C GLU A 63 -4.88 -18.12 16.86
N LEU A 64 -4.31 -18.68 15.78
CA LEU A 64 -4.31 -20.13 15.53
C LEU A 64 -3.57 -20.89 16.64
N GLU A 65 -2.43 -20.38 17.09
CA GLU A 65 -1.65 -20.99 18.18
C GLU A 65 -2.35 -20.83 19.53
N HIS A 66 -2.97 -19.69 19.79
CA HIS A 66 -3.69 -19.42 21.04
C HIS A 66 -4.92 -20.33 21.21
N HIS A 67 -5.64 -20.60 20.12
CA HIS A 67 -6.86 -21.42 20.11
C HIS A 67 -6.62 -22.89 19.76
N TYR A 68 -5.37 -23.36 19.80
CA TYR A 68 -5.06 -24.74 19.48
C TYR A 68 -5.57 -25.70 20.56
N ASP A 69 -6.59 -26.50 20.21
CA ASP A 69 -7.09 -27.63 21.02
C ASP A 69 -7.18 -28.90 20.17
N LYS A 70 -6.04 -29.58 20.00
CA LYS A 70 -5.82 -30.80 19.18
C LYS A 70 -5.98 -30.65 17.67
N SER A 71 -6.65 -29.60 17.21
CA SER A 71 -6.75 -29.19 15.81
C SER A 71 -6.78 -27.67 15.71
N TYR A 72 -6.30 -27.14 14.58
CA TYR A 72 -6.46 -25.72 14.27
C TYR A 72 -7.84 -25.45 13.72
N ASP A 73 -8.55 -24.50 14.33
CA ASP A 73 -9.79 -23.94 13.79
C ASP A 73 -9.56 -22.47 13.43
N TRP A 74 -9.89 -22.10 12.20
CA TRP A 74 -9.77 -20.74 11.69
C TRP A 74 -11.12 -20.12 11.35
N SER A 75 -12.23 -20.82 11.60
CA SER A 75 -13.59 -20.37 11.25
C SER A 75 -13.97 -19.04 11.93
N GLY A 76 -13.44 -18.79 13.14
CA GLY A 76 -13.59 -17.52 13.87
C GLY A 76 -12.64 -16.41 13.41
N ILE A 77 -11.61 -16.73 12.63
CA ILE A 77 -10.58 -15.80 12.15
C ILE A 77 -10.90 -15.37 10.71
N ILE A 78 -11.17 -16.36 9.86
CA ILE A 78 -11.44 -16.23 8.43
C ILE A 78 -12.76 -16.92 8.12
N SER A 79 -13.74 -16.14 7.68
CA SER A 79 -15.05 -16.62 7.23
C SER A 79 -15.20 -16.34 5.74
N GLY A 80 -15.06 -17.39 4.93
CA GLY A 80 -15.00 -17.26 3.47
C GLY A 80 -13.76 -16.46 3.03
N ALA A 81 -13.96 -15.34 2.33
CA ALA A 81 -12.88 -14.45 1.89
C ALA A 81 -12.60 -13.30 2.88
N ASN A 82 -13.35 -13.21 3.98
CA ASN A 82 -13.25 -12.12 4.94
C ASN A 82 -12.45 -12.56 6.16
N CYS A 83 -11.39 -11.80 6.47
CA CYS A 83 -10.68 -11.94 7.72
C CYS A 83 -11.23 -10.93 8.74
N VAL A 84 -11.69 -11.44 9.89
CA VAL A 84 -12.38 -10.64 10.92
C VAL A 84 -11.40 -9.78 11.73
N ILE A 85 -10.16 -10.27 11.88
CA ILE A 85 -9.11 -9.62 12.69
C ILE A 85 -8.09 -8.83 11.87
N CYS A 86 -8.21 -8.84 10.54
CA CYS A 86 -7.22 -8.22 9.64
C CYS A 86 -7.54 -6.75 9.38
N GLU A 87 -6.51 -5.91 9.30
CA GLU A 87 -6.64 -4.51 8.92
C GLU A 87 -6.42 -4.29 7.41
N SER A 88 -5.84 -5.27 6.72
CA SER A 88 -5.62 -5.22 5.29
C SER A 88 -6.92 -5.12 4.51
N ASN A 89 -6.93 -4.25 3.50
CA ASN A 89 -8.09 -4.10 2.62
C ASN A 89 -8.31 -5.38 1.80
N ALA A 90 -9.52 -5.95 1.86
CA ALA A 90 -9.91 -7.16 1.13
C ALA A 90 -9.82 -7.03 -0.41
N GLU A 91 -9.88 -5.81 -0.96
CA GLU A 91 -9.65 -5.51 -2.38
C GLU A 91 -8.16 -5.51 -2.76
N ARG A 92 -7.26 -5.67 -1.79
CA ARG A 92 -5.80 -5.80 -1.97
C ARG A 92 -5.27 -7.16 -1.57
N TYR A 93 -5.71 -7.70 -0.44
CA TYR A 93 -5.28 -9.01 0.04
C TYR A 93 -6.47 -9.82 0.54
N GLN A 94 -6.57 -11.05 0.07
CA GLN A 94 -7.47 -12.05 0.64
C GLN A 94 -6.64 -13.10 1.38
N PHE A 95 -7.14 -13.52 2.54
CA PHE A 95 -6.45 -14.47 3.40
C PHE A 95 -7.17 -15.81 3.39
N SER A 96 -6.40 -16.89 3.40
CA SER A 96 -6.92 -18.24 3.59
C SER A 96 -5.97 -19.05 4.45
N VAL A 97 -6.53 -20.03 5.17
CA VAL A 97 -5.77 -20.98 5.98
C VAL A 97 -6.11 -22.37 5.50
N ALA A 98 -5.09 -23.18 5.27
CA ALA A 98 -5.22 -24.60 4.96
C ALA A 98 -4.46 -25.42 6.01
N SER A 99 -5.11 -26.43 6.58
CA SER A 99 -4.48 -27.39 7.49
C SER A 99 -4.13 -28.70 6.79
N SER A 100 -3.03 -29.33 7.19
CA SER A 100 -2.66 -30.70 6.80
C SER A 100 -3.01 -31.69 7.90
N ALA A 101 -3.11 -32.97 7.55
CA ALA A 101 -3.41 -34.07 8.48
C ALA A 101 -2.37 -34.26 9.62
N THR A 102 -1.21 -33.61 9.52
CA THR A 102 -0.10 -33.65 10.49
C THR A 102 -0.09 -32.49 11.48
N ASN A 103 -1.25 -31.87 11.75
CA ASN A 103 -1.36 -30.70 12.63
C ASN A 103 -0.41 -29.57 12.22
N SER A 104 -0.35 -29.29 10.92
CA SER A 104 0.35 -28.13 10.37
C SER A 104 -0.63 -27.26 9.61
N TYR A 105 -0.42 -25.95 9.60
CA TYR A 105 -1.20 -25.04 8.77
C TYR A 105 -0.30 -24.21 7.86
N THR A 106 -0.90 -23.71 6.77
CA THR A 106 -0.33 -22.70 5.89
C THR A 106 -1.33 -21.55 5.78
N ILE A 107 -0.90 -20.37 6.20
CA ILE A 107 -1.60 -19.11 6.00
C ILE A 107 -1.16 -18.56 4.64
N THR A 108 -2.11 -18.21 3.79
CA THR A 108 -1.87 -17.64 2.47
C THR A 108 -2.51 -16.27 2.38
N ALA A 109 -1.74 -15.25 1.99
CA ALA A 109 -2.23 -13.93 1.64
C ALA A 109 -2.10 -13.72 0.12
N THR A 110 -3.23 -13.71 -0.59
CA THR A 110 -3.29 -13.59 -2.05
C THR A 110 -3.59 -12.15 -2.45
N ALA A 111 -2.66 -11.55 -3.22
CA ALA A 111 -2.83 -10.20 -3.74
C ALA A 111 -3.93 -10.13 -4.79
N GLN A 112 -4.74 -9.09 -4.72
CA GLN A 112 -5.89 -8.86 -5.58
C GLN A 112 -5.58 -7.78 -6.63
N SER A 113 -6.13 -7.95 -7.82
CA SER A 113 -5.95 -7.02 -8.94
C SER A 113 -6.85 -5.79 -8.85
N THR A 114 -7.92 -5.81 -8.04
CA THR A 114 -8.91 -4.72 -7.88
C THR A 114 -8.25 -3.37 -7.59
N ARG A 115 -7.20 -3.37 -6.76
CA ARG A 115 -6.42 -2.17 -6.41
C ARG A 115 -4.96 -2.25 -6.87
N GLY A 116 -4.65 -3.16 -7.79
CA GLY A 116 -3.34 -3.34 -8.39
C GLY A 116 -2.27 -3.94 -7.46
N GLN A 117 -2.67 -4.66 -6.41
CA GLN A 117 -1.70 -5.27 -5.48
C GLN A 117 -0.93 -6.43 -6.13
N ASP A 118 -1.52 -7.08 -7.12
CA ASP A 118 -0.91 -8.08 -8.01
C ASP A 118 0.32 -7.57 -8.78
N LYS A 119 0.46 -6.24 -8.91
CA LYS A 119 1.61 -5.58 -9.53
C LYS A 119 2.80 -5.37 -8.59
N ASP A 120 2.70 -5.77 -7.31
CA ASP A 120 3.86 -5.76 -6.42
C ASP A 120 4.92 -6.72 -6.99
N GLU A 121 6.01 -6.14 -7.47
CA GLU A 121 7.14 -6.84 -8.11
C GLU A 121 7.81 -7.85 -7.17
N CYS A 122 7.59 -7.72 -5.86
CA CYS A 122 8.11 -8.70 -4.93
C CYS A 122 7.41 -10.06 -5.06
N LEU A 123 6.11 -10.06 -5.35
CA LEU A 123 5.32 -11.29 -5.40
C LEU A 123 5.72 -12.14 -6.61
N THR A 124 5.87 -13.45 -6.39
CA THR A 124 6.14 -14.44 -7.43
C THR A 124 4.94 -14.62 -8.36
N SER A 125 5.03 -15.56 -9.32
CA SER A 125 3.97 -15.86 -10.29
C SER A 125 2.60 -16.10 -9.65
N ASP A 126 2.55 -16.66 -8.44
CA ASP A 126 1.32 -17.00 -7.73
C ASP A 126 0.65 -15.80 -7.05
N LYS A 127 1.29 -14.62 -7.07
CA LYS A 127 0.80 -13.37 -6.47
C LYS A 127 0.38 -13.52 -5.01
N ALA A 128 1.00 -14.45 -4.29
CA ALA A 128 0.67 -14.78 -2.91
C ALA A 128 1.91 -14.81 -2.02
N MET A 129 1.69 -14.58 -0.73
CA MET A 129 2.65 -14.81 0.34
C MET A 129 2.14 -15.92 1.24
N THR A 130 3.02 -16.79 1.69
CA THR A 130 2.66 -17.92 2.56
C THR A 130 3.47 -17.93 3.84
N LEU A 131 2.84 -18.33 4.93
CA LEU A 131 3.46 -18.55 6.24
C LEU A 131 3.00 -19.90 6.78
N LYS A 132 3.95 -20.81 6.99
CA LYS A 132 3.66 -22.12 7.57
C LYS A 132 3.78 -22.08 9.09
N SER A 133 3.16 -23.05 9.78
CA SER A 133 3.30 -23.25 11.22
C SER A 133 4.76 -23.46 11.69
N THR A 134 5.67 -23.84 10.79
CA THR A 134 7.13 -23.95 11.06
C THR A 134 7.88 -22.61 10.95
N ASN A 135 7.18 -21.49 10.78
CA ASN A 135 7.72 -20.16 10.48
C ASN A 135 8.48 -20.07 9.15
N GLU A 136 8.28 -21.05 8.26
CA GLU A 136 8.74 -20.94 6.88
C GLU A 136 7.84 -19.96 6.11
N SER A 137 8.46 -18.89 5.61
CA SER A 137 7.80 -17.87 4.80
C SER A 137 8.25 -17.91 3.34
N ALA A 138 7.32 -17.65 2.43
CA ALA A 138 7.62 -17.50 1.01
C ALA A 138 6.77 -16.37 0.39
N PRO A 139 7.29 -15.67 -0.64
CA PRO A 139 8.68 -15.62 -1.08
C PRO A 139 9.54 -14.83 -0.07
N SER A 140 10.67 -15.37 0.38
CA SER A 140 11.48 -14.77 1.48
C SER A 140 11.94 -13.33 1.23
N ALA A 141 12.07 -12.90 -0.03
CA ALA A 141 12.38 -11.52 -0.39
C ALA A 141 11.30 -10.52 0.04
N CYS A 142 10.05 -10.95 0.18
CA CYS A 142 8.90 -10.10 0.48
C CYS A 142 8.60 -9.90 1.95
N TRP A 143 9.21 -10.73 2.78
CA TRP A 143 9.10 -10.74 4.23
C TRP A 143 10.16 -9.85 4.90
N LYS A 144 10.78 -8.94 4.13
CA LYS A 144 11.80 -7.98 4.57
C LYS A 144 11.30 -6.54 4.50
#